data_AF-A0A963DGY1-F1
#
_entry.id   AF-A0A963DGY1-F1
#
_cell.length_a   1.000
_cell.length_b   1.000
_cell.length_c   1.000
_cell.angle_alpha   90.00
_cell.angle_beta   90.00
_cell.angle_gamma   90.00
#
_symmetry.space_group_name_H-M   'P 1'
#
loop_
_entity.id
_entity.type
_entity.pdbx_description
1 polymer ?
#
loop_
_entity_poly.entity_id
_entity_poly.type
_entity_poly.pdbx_seq_one_letter_code
_entity_poly.pdbx_strand_id
1 'polypeptide(L)'
;MGQAGKAFEGAMDPIGVAMPLIHAQLAWLAHPLELTAAAMKLLDQGVALQRHMMLRSLGLQSSEPVVPHRDDKRFSDPVWRSQVHWDLIKDAYLMLTRSVQDMLFETPGMSARERRRAAFWWRTWLNAVAPSNFLFTNPVALRMAVETGGESLRLGFSNFLDDLKAGSVRLADPADFSVGDNLATTPGKVVFRNRLLEVIHYEPTQPRVLREPVVIVTPWINKFYILDLKPKKSMVRYLLDQGLDVYITSWKNPDATMADTGFEDYLIDGVGEIVRVARELSGAPQVHAVGYCIGGTALAMFMAWANRHFGQERMPIADWTLFATLVDFHRPGDIEVFIDPQAVRYLTENMARQGYLDGKEMAASFRLLRSNSLIWHYVVHGWLYGEKPPAFDVLYWNMDTTRMPARMHSWYLEELYLNNRLVRANDLQIAGERIDLGCIRQPLYAVGAEDDHIAPWQQTFRIMDLLGCPRRYVLSSSGHILGIVNPPTRPPKREYVAAEVKAGDSHEAWHHRGTREAGSWWGDWMAWLKPRCGPLVDAPAVAGDKFPALDDAPGRYVHER
;
A
#
# COMPACT_ATOMS: atom_id res chain seq x y z
N MET A 1 2.66 22.86 -26.29
CA MET A 1 3.30 23.86 -25.40
C MET A 1 4.81 23.61 -25.36
N GLY A 2 5.62 24.65 -25.61
CA GLY A 2 7.10 24.54 -25.58
C GLY A 2 7.66 24.37 -24.16
N GLN A 3 8.97 24.07 -24.05
CA GLN A 3 9.65 23.85 -22.76
C GLN A 3 9.47 25.02 -21.75
N ALA A 4 9.42 26.26 -22.23
CA ALA A 4 9.21 27.44 -21.39
C ALA A 4 7.80 27.50 -20.75
N GLY A 5 6.77 27.03 -21.46
CA GLY A 5 5.39 26.96 -20.94
C GLY A 5 5.27 25.93 -19.81
N LYS A 6 5.87 24.75 -20.01
CA LYS A 6 5.90 23.71 -18.97
C LYS A 6 6.65 24.17 -17.71
N ALA A 7 7.74 24.93 -17.85
CA ALA A 7 8.49 25.45 -16.71
C ALA A 7 7.68 26.47 -15.88
N PHE A 8 6.89 27.33 -16.53
CA PHE A 8 6.03 28.31 -15.86
C PHE A 8 4.85 27.64 -15.13
N GLU A 9 4.20 26.66 -15.77
CA GLU A 9 3.11 25.88 -15.15
C GLU A 9 3.57 25.15 -13.88
N GLY A 10 4.76 24.55 -13.90
CA GLY A 10 5.32 23.84 -12.75
C GLY A 10 5.67 24.74 -11.56
N ALA A 11 5.85 26.05 -11.78
CA ALA A 11 6.08 27.00 -10.70
C ALA A 11 4.77 27.45 -10.02
N MET A 12 3.65 27.48 -10.75
CA MET A 12 2.33 27.88 -10.21
C MET A 12 1.55 26.71 -9.58
N ASP A 13 1.75 25.49 -10.08
CA ASP A 13 1.06 24.30 -9.58
C ASP A 13 2.04 23.11 -9.44
N PRO A 14 2.94 23.17 -8.45
CA PRO A 14 4.02 22.20 -8.29
C PRO A 14 3.52 20.77 -8.03
N ILE A 15 2.31 20.59 -7.49
CA ILE A 15 1.70 19.28 -7.21
C ILE A 15 0.82 18.81 -8.39
N GLY A 16 0.50 19.71 -9.32
CA GLY A 16 -0.31 19.44 -10.52
C GLY A 16 -1.77 19.15 -10.20
N VAL A 17 -2.38 19.96 -9.33
CA VAL A 17 -3.80 19.90 -8.96
C VAL A 17 -4.67 20.63 -9.98
N ALA A 18 -4.31 21.87 -10.32
CA ALA A 18 -5.08 22.78 -11.13
C ALA A 18 -4.80 22.63 -12.63
N MET A 19 -3.54 22.41 -13.00
CA MET A 19 -3.12 22.38 -14.40
C MET A 19 -3.78 21.28 -15.22
N PRO A 20 -3.90 20.02 -14.75
CA PRO A 20 -4.63 18.98 -15.49
C PRO A 20 -6.10 19.35 -15.72
N LEU A 21 -6.73 20.06 -14.78
CA LEU A 21 -8.12 20.52 -14.90
C LEU A 21 -8.24 21.67 -15.92
N ILE A 22 -7.32 22.62 -15.90
CA ILE A 22 -7.26 23.73 -16.87
C ILE A 22 -7.02 23.18 -18.28
N HIS A 23 -6.07 22.25 -18.44
CA HIS A 23 -5.82 21.59 -19.72
C HIS A 23 -7.06 20.85 -20.22
N ALA A 24 -7.79 20.17 -19.33
CA ALA A 24 -9.04 19.52 -19.72
C ALA A 24 -10.11 20.51 -20.19
N GLN A 25 -10.29 21.63 -19.47
CA GLN A 25 -11.23 22.69 -19.87
C GLN A 25 -10.85 23.29 -21.24
N LEU A 26 -9.58 23.63 -21.45
CA LEU A 26 -9.10 24.18 -22.72
C LEU A 26 -9.26 23.17 -23.86
N ALA A 27 -9.02 21.88 -23.61
CA ALA A 27 -9.23 20.83 -24.59
C ALA A 27 -10.70 20.72 -24.99
N TRP A 28 -11.63 20.71 -24.03
CA TRP A 28 -13.06 20.73 -24.34
C TRP A 28 -13.50 21.97 -25.13
N LEU A 29 -12.97 23.15 -24.79
CA LEU A 29 -13.24 24.39 -25.54
C LEU A 29 -12.69 24.37 -26.97
N ALA A 30 -11.56 23.71 -27.20
CA ALA A 30 -10.98 23.54 -28.53
C ALA A 30 -11.70 22.48 -29.38
N HIS A 31 -12.59 21.69 -28.79
CA HIS A 31 -13.32 20.58 -29.41
C HIS A 31 -14.85 20.77 -29.27
N PRO A 32 -15.43 21.77 -29.97
CA PRO A 32 -16.82 22.20 -29.74
C PRO A 32 -17.88 21.16 -30.14
N LEU A 33 -17.59 20.29 -31.11
CA LEU A 33 -18.53 19.23 -31.52
C LEU A 33 -18.63 18.16 -30.45
N GLU A 34 -17.48 17.71 -29.94
CA GLU A 34 -17.39 16.75 -28.84
C GLU A 34 -18.01 17.35 -27.57
N LEU A 35 -17.74 18.62 -27.25
CA LEU A 35 -18.33 19.31 -26.11
C LEU A 35 -19.86 19.38 -26.22
N THR A 36 -20.38 19.66 -27.41
CA THR A 36 -21.83 19.67 -27.66
C THR A 36 -22.42 18.27 -27.46
N ALA A 37 -21.75 17.22 -27.93
CA ALA A 37 -22.19 15.84 -27.73
C ALA A 37 -22.20 15.46 -26.23
N ALA A 38 -21.16 15.84 -25.47
CA ALA A 38 -21.11 15.64 -24.02
C ALA A 38 -22.22 16.41 -23.29
N ALA A 39 -22.50 17.65 -23.69
CA ALA A 39 -23.60 18.44 -23.14
C ALA A 39 -24.97 17.81 -23.43
N MET A 40 -25.18 17.28 -24.63
CA MET A 40 -26.41 16.55 -24.98
C MET A 40 -26.57 15.26 -24.18
N LYS A 41 -25.48 14.50 -23.95
CA LYS A 41 -25.48 13.32 -23.07
C LYS A 41 -25.89 13.70 -21.63
N LEU A 42 -25.36 14.81 -21.11
CA LEU A 42 -25.73 15.31 -19.78
C LEU A 42 -27.21 15.74 -19.70
N LEU A 43 -27.73 16.39 -20.75
CA LEU A 43 -29.14 16.76 -20.84
C LEU A 43 -30.06 15.53 -20.85
N ASP A 44 -29.73 14.50 -21.63
CA ASP A 44 -30.49 13.24 -21.68
C ASP A 44 -30.53 12.54 -20.31
N GLN A 45 -29.38 12.49 -19.63
CA GLN A 45 -29.30 12.00 -18.25
C GLN A 45 -30.16 12.82 -17.28
N GLY A 46 -30.18 14.16 -17.44
CA GLY A 46 -31.04 15.05 -16.67
C GLY A 46 -32.53 14.80 -16.89
N VAL A 47 -32.95 14.55 -18.13
CA VAL A 47 -34.34 14.19 -18.46
C VAL A 47 -34.70 12.83 -17.85
N ALA A 48 -33.80 11.84 -17.93
CA ALA A 48 -34.01 10.54 -17.30
C ALA A 48 -34.17 10.65 -15.78
N LEU A 49 -33.37 11.51 -15.13
CA LEU A 49 -33.49 11.80 -13.70
C LEU A 49 -34.82 12.47 -13.36
N GLN A 50 -35.24 13.49 -14.11
CA GLN A 50 -36.54 14.14 -13.91
C GLN A 50 -37.71 13.16 -14.08
N ARG A 51 -37.65 12.28 -15.07
CA ARG A 51 -38.65 11.20 -15.26
C ARG A 51 -38.67 10.24 -14.09
N HIS A 52 -37.49 9.83 -13.60
CA HIS A 52 -37.36 8.98 -12.42
C HIS A 52 -38.03 9.63 -11.20
N MET A 53 -37.72 10.89 -10.93
CA MET A 53 -38.33 11.67 -9.83
C MET A 53 -39.86 11.72 -9.94
N MET A 54 -40.38 12.04 -11.13
CA MET A 54 -41.82 12.14 -11.36
C MET A 54 -42.51 10.81 -11.01
N LEU A 55 -42.01 9.70 -11.55
CA LEU A 55 -42.58 8.37 -11.28
C LEU A 55 -42.54 8.03 -9.79
N ARG A 56 -41.42 8.29 -9.13
CA ARG A 56 -41.22 7.99 -7.69
C ARG A 56 -42.10 8.85 -6.80
N SER A 57 -42.31 10.12 -7.15
CA SER A 57 -43.22 11.03 -6.43
C SER A 57 -44.68 10.60 -6.52
N LEU A 58 -45.05 9.88 -7.58
CA LEU A 58 -46.37 9.27 -7.78
C LEU A 58 -46.49 7.87 -7.15
N GLY A 59 -45.45 7.38 -6.46
CA GLY A 59 -45.42 6.03 -5.87
C GLY A 59 -45.23 4.90 -6.89
N LEU A 60 -44.90 5.22 -8.14
CA LEU A 60 -44.68 4.23 -9.20
C LEU A 60 -43.23 3.70 -9.16
N GLN A 61 -43.07 2.45 -9.60
CA GLN A 61 -41.74 1.88 -9.78
C GLN A 61 -41.01 2.55 -10.95
N SER A 62 -39.72 2.79 -10.77
CA SER A 62 -38.84 3.34 -11.79
C SER A 62 -37.48 2.66 -11.66
N SER A 63 -36.82 2.36 -12.78
CA SER A 63 -35.43 1.91 -12.75
C SER A 63 -34.54 3.06 -12.27
N GLU A 64 -33.66 2.80 -11.30
CA GLU A 64 -32.68 3.79 -10.84
C GLU A 64 -31.84 4.25 -12.05
N PRO A 65 -31.81 5.56 -12.37
CA PRO A 65 -31.05 6.05 -13.51
C PRO A 65 -29.54 5.88 -13.28
N VAL A 66 -29.11 5.85 -12.02
CA VAL A 66 -27.69 5.78 -11.63
C VAL A 66 -27.51 4.89 -10.39
N VAL A 67 -27.03 3.67 -10.57
CA VAL A 67 -26.77 2.74 -9.45
C VAL A 67 -25.40 3.01 -8.83
N PRO A 68 -25.25 3.31 -7.52
CA PRO A 68 -23.95 3.54 -6.86
C PRO A 68 -22.91 2.44 -7.15
N HIS A 69 -21.62 2.80 -7.20
CA HIS A 69 -20.57 1.78 -7.30
C HIS A 69 -20.63 0.86 -6.07
N ARG A 70 -20.34 -0.44 -6.21
CA ARG A 70 -20.47 -1.42 -5.11
C ARG A 70 -19.63 -1.06 -3.87
N ASP A 71 -18.54 -0.33 -4.10
CA ASP A 71 -17.59 0.13 -3.09
C ASP A 71 -17.96 1.49 -2.48
N ASP A 72 -18.95 2.21 -3.04
CA ASP A 72 -19.43 3.46 -2.46
C ASP A 72 -20.46 3.19 -1.36
N LYS A 73 -19.97 3.07 -0.12
CA LYS A 73 -20.80 2.80 1.05
C LYS A 73 -21.57 4.02 1.56
N ARG A 74 -21.35 5.23 1.03
CA ARG A 74 -22.00 6.46 1.53
C ARG A 74 -23.53 6.40 1.42
N PHE A 75 -24.03 5.69 0.41
CA PHE A 75 -25.45 5.58 0.08
C PHE A 75 -26.03 4.18 0.37
N SER A 76 -25.45 3.43 1.32
CA SER A 76 -25.87 2.07 1.62
C SER A 76 -27.12 1.98 2.50
N ASP A 77 -27.41 3.01 3.31
CA ASP A 77 -28.60 3.02 4.17
C ASP A 77 -29.87 3.06 3.30
N PRO A 78 -30.89 2.23 3.60
CA PRO A 78 -32.12 2.20 2.82
C PRO A 78 -32.84 3.54 2.67
N VAL A 79 -32.64 4.49 3.60
CA VAL A 79 -33.24 5.83 3.57
C VAL A 79 -32.92 6.59 2.28
N TRP A 80 -31.74 6.35 1.70
CA TRP A 80 -31.28 6.91 0.43
C TRP A 80 -32.04 6.40 -0.80
N ARG A 81 -32.89 5.38 -0.61
CA ARG A 81 -33.73 4.78 -1.67
C ARG A 81 -35.19 4.67 -1.27
N SER A 82 -35.55 4.78 0.01
CA SER A 82 -36.94 4.65 0.44
C SER A 82 -37.69 5.98 0.42
N GLN A 83 -36.99 7.11 0.61
CA GLN A 83 -37.59 8.44 0.66
C GLN A 83 -37.23 9.24 -0.59
N VAL A 84 -38.25 9.74 -1.30
CA VAL A 84 -38.12 10.41 -2.62
C VAL A 84 -37.14 11.58 -2.61
N HIS A 85 -37.10 12.36 -1.54
CA HIS A 85 -36.22 13.53 -1.46
C HIS A 85 -34.73 13.18 -1.30
N TRP A 86 -34.40 12.15 -0.50
CA TRP A 86 -33.02 11.68 -0.38
C TRP A 86 -32.55 10.92 -1.62
N ASP A 87 -33.47 10.17 -2.23
CA ASP A 87 -33.27 9.48 -3.50
C ASP A 87 -32.85 10.47 -4.60
N LEU A 88 -33.57 11.59 -4.71
CA LEU A 88 -33.24 12.70 -5.60
C LEU A 88 -31.84 13.29 -5.35
N ILE A 89 -31.53 13.67 -4.12
CA ILE A 89 -30.25 14.30 -3.79
C ILE A 89 -29.09 13.36 -4.13
N LYS A 90 -29.23 12.07 -3.79
CA LYS A 90 -28.28 11.02 -4.14
C LYS A 90 -28.13 10.90 -5.66
N ASP A 91 -29.22 10.72 -6.39
CA ASP A 91 -29.17 10.45 -7.83
C ASP A 91 -28.66 11.66 -8.63
N ALA A 92 -29.04 12.88 -8.25
CA ALA A 92 -28.51 14.10 -8.86
C ALA A 92 -26.99 14.21 -8.66
N TYR A 93 -26.51 13.93 -7.45
CA TYR A 93 -25.08 13.90 -7.15
C TYR A 93 -24.36 12.80 -7.94
N LEU A 94 -24.88 11.56 -7.94
CA LEU A 94 -24.26 10.43 -8.63
C LEU A 94 -24.24 10.61 -10.15
N MET A 95 -25.31 11.19 -10.72
CA MET A 95 -25.36 11.55 -12.12
C MET A 95 -24.27 12.56 -12.45
N LEU A 96 -24.26 13.72 -11.78
CA LEU A 96 -23.29 14.79 -12.06
C LEU A 96 -21.85 14.30 -11.91
N THR A 97 -21.57 13.57 -10.83
CA THR A 97 -20.22 13.06 -10.55
C THR A 97 -19.74 12.08 -11.63
N ARG A 98 -20.60 11.17 -12.10
CA ARG A 98 -20.27 10.24 -13.21
C ARG A 98 -20.10 10.97 -14.52
N SER A 99 -21.01 11.87 -14.87
CA SER A 99 -20.93 12.59 -16.13
C SER A 99 -19.64 13.41 -16.23
N VAL A 100 -19.24 14.08 -15.15
CA VAL A 100 -17.97 14.83 -15.16
C VAL A 100 -16.76 13.89 -15.18
N GLN A 101 -16.79 12.76 -14.47
CA GLN A 101 -15.72 11.76 -14.55
C GLN A 101 -15.57 11.18 -15.96
N ASP A 102 -16.67 10.79 -16.61
CA ASP A 102 -16.69 10.33 -18.00
C ASP A 102 -16.07 11.37 -18.93
N MET A 103 -16.48 12.64 -18.81
CA MET A 103 -15.91 13.74 -19.60
C MET A 103 -14.39 13.89 -19.38
N LEU A 104 -13.90 13.74 -18.15
CA LEU A 104 -12.45 13.81 -17.89
C LEU A 104 -11.68 12.65 -18.54
N PHE A 105 -12.25 11.45 -18.58
CA PHE A 105 -11.64 10.29 -19.27
C PHE A 105 -11.76 10.35 -20.80
N GLU A 106 -12.79 11.03 -21.30
CA GLU A 106 -13.05 11.22 -22.74
C GLU A 106 -12.37 12.48 -23.31
N THR A 107 -11.69 13.27 -22.47
CA THR A 107 -11.18 14.60 -22.87
C THR A 107 -10.27 14.55 -24.11
N PRO A 108 -10.66 15.17 -25.24
CA PRO A 108 -9.91 15.11 -26.49
C PRO A 108 -8.48 15.65 -26.38
N GLY A 109 -7.55 15.11 -27.17
CA GLY A 109 -6.18 15.64 -27.28
C GLY A 109 -5.27 15.47 -26.04
N MET A 110 -5.79 15.04 -24.89
CA MET A 110 -5.00 14.76 -23.69
C MET A 110 -4.46 13.33 -23.66
N SER A 111 -3.27 13.15 -23.10
CA SER A 111 -2.70 11.81 -22.86
C SER A 111 -3.48 11.05 -21.78
N ALA A 112 -3.43 9.72 -21.80
CA ALA A 112 -4.11 8.89 -20.79
C ALA A 112 -3.68 9.22 -19.35
N ARG A 113 -2.41 9.61 -19.15
CA ARG A 113 -1.87 10.00 -17.84
C ARG A 113 -2.45 11.32 -17.34
N GLU A 114 -2.52 12.33 -18.21
CA GLU A 114 -3.11 13.63 -17.84
C GLU A 114 -4.60 13.52 -17.54
N ARG A 115 -5.35 12.72 -18.33
CA ARG A 115 -6.77 12.45 -18.06
C ARG A 115 -6.99 11.79 -16.70
N ARG A 116 -6.17 10.81 -16.33
CA ARG A 116 -6.22 10.17 -15.00
C ARG A 116 -5.94 11.15 -13.87
N ARG A 117 -4.93 12.03 -14.01
CA ARG A 117 -4.63 13.07 -13.01
C ARG A 117 -5.79 14.06 -12.84
N ALA A 118 -6.35 14.53 -13.94
CA ALA A 118 -7.52 15.42 -13.91
C ALA A 118 -8.73 14.73 -13.24
N ALA A 119 -9.04 13.50 -13.65
CA ALA A 119 -10.10 12.69 -13.04
C ALA A 119 -9.86 12.44 -11.54
N PHE A 120 -8.61 12.21 -11.12
CA PHE A 120 -8.25 12.02 -9.73
C PHE A 120 -8.54 13.26 -8.88
N TRP A 121 -7.99 14.42 -9.25
CA TRP A 121 -8.18 15.65 -8.47
C TRP A 121 -9.63 16.10 -8.44
N TRP A 122 -10.34 15.94 -9.57
CA TRP A 122 -11.76 16.23 -9.62
C TRP A 122 -12.57 15.29 -8.72
N ARG A 123 -12.26 13.99 -8.73
CA ARG A 123 -12.88 13.01 -7.83
C ARG A 123 -12.66 13.37 -6.36
N THR A 124 -11.46 13.82 -6.00
CA THR A 124 -11.16 14.28 -4.63
C THR A 124 -12.07 15.42 -4.21
N TRP A 125 -12.28 16.41 -5.08
CA TRP A 125 -13.21 17.51 -4.83
C TRP A 125 -14.67 17.07 -4.78
N LEU A 126 -15.11 16.25 -5.74
CA LEU A 126 -16.46 15.68 -5.78
C LEU A 126 -16.79 14.88 -4.52
N ASN A 127 -15.83 14.10 -4.04
CA ASN A 127 -15.96 13.34 -2.80
C ASN A 127 -16.13 14.26 -1.59
N ALA A 128 -15.53 15.46 -1.59
CA ALA A 128 -15.65 16.43 -0.51
C ALA A 128 -17.01 17.09 -0.43
N VAL A 129 -17.62 17.37 -1.59
CA VAL A 129 -18.94 18.01 -1.69
C VAL A 129 -20.09 17.00 -1.68
N ALA A 130 -19.83 15.73 -1.33
CA ALA A 130 -20.87 14.71 -1.30
C ALA A 130 -21.94 15.04 -0.25
N PRO A 131 -23.25 14.86 -0.56
CA PRO A 131 -24.33 15.22 0.36
C PRO A 131 -24.29 14.42 1.66
N SER A 132 -23.73 13.21 1.66
CA SER A 132 -23.54 12.42 2.87
C SER A 132 -22.57 13.04 3.88
N ASN A 133 -21.75 14.01 3.49
CA ASN A 133 -20.72 14.58 4.35
C ASN A 133 -21.22 15.72 5.24
N PHE A 134 -22.45 16.21 5.03
CA PHE A 134 -22.99 17.37 5.75
C PHE A 134 -24.26 17.00 6.51
N LEU A 135 -24.40 17.51 7.73
CA LEU A 135 -25.53 17.20 8.62
C LEU A 135 -26.89 17.40 7.95
N PHE A 136 -27.12 18.55 7.33
CA PHE A 136 -28.43 18.91 6.76
C PHE A 136 -28.80 18.12 5.49
N THR A 137 -27.83 17.49 4.84
CA THR A 137 -28.03 16.66 3.64
C THR A 137 -27.78 15.18 3.90
N ASN A 138 -27.55 14.79 5.17
CA ASN A 138 -27.32 13.41 5.58
C ASN A 138 -28.52 12.90 6.41
N PRO A 139 -29.43 12.10 5.81
CA PRO A 139 -30.59 11.55 6.51
C PRO A 139 -30.24 10.69 7.72
N VAL A 140 -29.12 9.96 7.66
CA VAL A 140 -28.69 9.05 8.71
C VAL A 140 -28.20 9.85 9.91
N ALA A 141 -27.41 10.91 9.67
CA ALA A 141 -26.98 11.84 10.72
C ALA A 141 -28.16 12.53 11.40
N LEU A 142 -29.12 13.04 10.61
CA LEU A 142 -30.32 13.69 11.13
C LEU A 142 -31.15 12.73 11.98
N ARG A 143 -31.36 11.51 11.48
CA ARG A 143 -32.09 10.46 12.21
C ARG A 143 -31.41 10.14 13.54
N MET A 144 -30.09 9.94 13.56
CA MET A 144 -29.36 9.67 14.80
C MET A 144 -29.36 10.85 15.77
N ALA A 145 -29.26 12.09 15.28
CA ALA A 145 -29.38 13.27 16.13
C ALA A 145 -30.74 13.31 16.85
N VAL A 146 -31.83 12.94 16.15
CA VAL A 146 -33.17 12.86 16.75
C VAL A 146 -33.28 11.67 17.71
N GLU A 147 -32.86 10.47 17.29
CA GLU A 147 -32.95 9.23 18.09
C GLU A 147 -32.13 9.30 19.39
N THR A 148 -30.99 9.99 19.37
CA THR A 148 -30.11 10.15 20.55
C THR A 148 -30.40 11.41 21.37
N GLY A 149 -31.42 12.20 21.00
CA GLY A 149 -31.71 13.48 21.66
C GLY A 149 -30.58 14.51 21.56
N GLY A 150 -29.76 14.42 20.50
CA GLY A 150 -28.62 15.30 20.23
C GLY A 150 -27.27 14.81 20.78
N GLU A 151 -27.24 13.70 21.50
CA GLU A 151 -25.99 13.16 22.07
C GLU A 151 -24.96 12.77 20.99
N SER A 152 -25.41 12.26 19.83
CA SER A 152 -24.53 11.97 18.70
C SER A 152 -23.77 13.22 18.22
N LEU A 153 -24.42 14.38 18.18
CA LEU A 153 -23.79 15.64 17.77
C LEU A 153 -22.86 16.18 18.84
N ARG A 154 -23.20 16.01 20.12
CA ARG A 154 -22.32 16.41 21.24
C ARG A 154 -21.03 15.61 21.22
N LEU A 155 -21.13 14.29 21.08
CA LEU A 155 -19.98 13.40 20.93
C LEU A 155 -19.21 13.70 19.65
N GLY A 156 -19.91 13.94 18.54
CA GLY A 156 -19.31 14.26 17.26
C GLY A 156 -18.51 15.56 17.29
N PHE A 157 -18.99 16.59 17.98
CA PHE A 157 -18.25 17.82 18.21
C PHE A 157 -17.01 17.60 19.08
N SER A 158 -17.09 16.75 20.11
CA SER A 158 -15.91 16.35 20.89
C SER A 158 -14.87 15.66 20.03
N ASN A 159 -15.29 14.71 19.18
CA ASN A 159 -14.40 14.00 18.24
C ASN A 159 -13.72 14.98 17.27
N PHE A 160 -14.48 15.95 16.72
CA PHE A 160 -13.94 17.01 15.87
C PHE A 160 -12.87 17.85 16.58
N LEU A 161 -13.12 18.28 17.83
CA LEU A 161 -12.14 19.05 18.60
C LEU A 161 -10.85 18.25 18.87
N ASP A 162 -10.97 16.96 19.13
CA ASP A 162 -9.81 16.10 19.35
C ASP A 162 -9.01 15.84 18.06
N ASP A 163 -9.69 15.67 16.92
CA ASP A 163 -9.04 15.58 15.60
C ASP A 163 -8.35 16.89 15.22
N LEU A 164 -8.96 18.04 15.56
CA LEU A 164 -8.36 19.36 15.36
C LEU A 164 -7.07 19.51 16.19
N LYS A 165 -7.07 19.07 17.46
CA LYS A 165 -5.86 19.04 18.30
C LYS A 165 -4.79 18.10 17.76
N ALA A 166 -5.20 16.95 17.21
CA ALA A 166 -4.28 15.98 16.59
C ALA A 166 -3.73 16.46 15.23
N GLY A 167 -4.33 17.49 14.62
CA GLY A 167 -3.96 18.03 13.31
C GLY A 167 -4.38 17.15 12.13
N SER A 168 -5.14 16.07 12.36
CA SER A 168 -5.70 15.23 11.30
C SER A 168 -6.84 14.36 11.82
N VAL A 169 -7.71 13.89 10.91
CA VAL A 169 -8.78 12.92 11.24
C VAL A 169 -8.15 11.61 11.75
N ARG A 170 -8.55 11.17 12.95
CA ARG A 170 -8.03 9.94 13.56
C ARG A 170 -8.77 8.71 13.01
N LEU A 171 -8.01 7.70 12.62
CA LEU A 171 -8.53 6.44 12.09
C LEU A 171 -8.64 5.33 13.16
N ALA A 172 -7.88 5.48 14.25
CA ALA A 172 -7.92 4.64 15.44
C ALA A 172 -7.63 5.51 16.68
N ASP A 173 -7.99 5.03 17.87
CA ASP A 173 -7.58 5.67 19.12
C ASP A 173 -6.12 5.27 19.44
N PRO A 174 -5.18 6.23 19.60
CA PRO A 174 -3.81 5.92 19.99
C PRO A 174 -3.70 5.20 21.35
N ALA A 175 -4.70 5.30 22.22
CA ALA A 175 -4.70 4.64 23.52
C ALA A 175 -5.03 3.14 23.44
N ASP A 176 -5.63 2.67 22.34
CA ASP A 176 -6.03 1.26 22.19
C ASP A 176 -4.84 0.31 21.97
N PHE A 177 -3.70 0.85 21.53
CA PHE A 177 -2.56 0.05 21.09
C PHE A 177 -1.23 0.58 21.62
N SER A 178 -0.38 -0.35 22.04
CA SER A 178 0.98 -0.09 22.50
C SER A 178 1.89 -1.18 21.93
N VAL A 179 2.87 -0.75 21.12
CA VAL A 179 3.87 -1.64 20.52
C VAL A 179 4.73 -2.22 21.65
N GLY A 180 4.95 -3.53 21.64
CA GLY A 180 5.63 -4.29 22.69
C GLY A 180 4.74 -4.77 23.84
N ASP A 181 3.52 -4.24 23.99
CA ASP A 181 2.57 -4.66 25.03
C ASP A 181 1.38 -5.43 24.44
N ASN A 182 0.70 -4.86 23.43
CA ASN A 182 -0.46 -5.50 22.80
C ASN A 182 -0.38 -5.61 21.26
N LEU A 183 0.70 -5.11 20.66
CA LEU A 183 1.15 -5.32 19.29
C LEU A 183 2.64 -5.70 19.28
N ALA A 184 3.10 -6.47 18.31
CA ALA A 184 4.51 -6.89 18.22
C ALA A 184 5.00 -7.62 19.48
N THR A 185 4.15 -8.50 20.02
CA THR A 185 4.38 -9.17 21.31
C THR A 185 5.02 -10.55 21.16
N THR A 186 5.51 -10.92 19.97
CA THR A 186 6.16 -12.21 19.76
C THR A 186 7.55 -12.18 20.43
N PRO A 187 7.83 -13.09 21.40
CA PRO A 187 9.10 -13.06 22.12
C PRO A 187 10.32 -13.22 21.20
N GLY A 188 11.37 -12.46 21.48
CA GLY A 188 12.58 -12.42 20.67
C GLY A 188 13.61 -11.45 21.26
N LYS A 189 14.78 -11.37 20.64
CA LYS A 189 15.86 -10.45 21.04
C LYS A 189 16.37 -9.68 19.84
N VAL A 190 16.75 -8.43 20.06
CA VAL A 190 17.61 -7.68 19.13
C VAL A 190 19.02 -8.27 19.23
N VAL A 191 19.50 -8.90 18.15
CA VAL A 191 20.81 -9.59 18.11
C VAL A 191 21.88 -8.77 17.38
N PHE A 192 21.46 -7.75 16.64
CA PHE A 192 22.35 -6.83 15.94
C PHE A 192 21.67 -5.47 15.81
N ARG A 193 22.46 -4.40 15.89
CA ARG A 193 22.02 -3.02 15.70
C ARG A 193 23.13 -2.23 15.00
N ASN A 194 22.77 -1.50 13.95
CA ASN A 194 23.64 -0.50 13.33
C ASN A 194 22.89 0.82 13.15
N ARG A 195 23.42 1.74 12.32
CA ARG A 195 22.82 3.06 12.06
C ARG A 195 21.47 3.01 11.32
N LEU A 196 21.13 1.90 10.64
CA LEU A 196 19.94 1.78 9.80
C LEU A 196 18.86 0.87 10.38
N LEU A 197 19.25 -0.22 11.05
CA LEU A 197 18.30 -1.21 11.56
C LEU A 197 18.75 -1.88 12.85
N GLU A 198 17.75 -2.50 13.47
CA GLU A 198 17.87 -3.62 14.39
C GLU A 198 17.50 -4.92 13.65
N VAL A 199 18.24 -5.99 13.90
CA VAL A 199 17.85 -7.35 13.51
C VAL A 199 17.30 -8.04 14.75
N ILE A 200 16.04 -8.46 14.65
CA ILE A 200 15.37 -9.22 15.71
C ILE A 200 15.40 -10.70 15.32
N HIS A 201 15.89 -11.54 16.22
CA HIS A 201 15.77 -12.99 16.17
C HIS A 201 14.68 -13.42 17.17
N TYR A 202 13.67 -14.14 16.70
CA TYR A 202 12.55 -14.54 17.53
C TYR A 202 12.81 -15.86 18.27
N GLU A 203 12.22 -16.00 19.46
CA GLU A 203 12.30 -17.23 20.25
C GLU A 203 11.57 -18.39 19.53
N PRO A 204 12.25 -19.51 19.24
CA PRO A 204 11.62 -20.67 18.65
C PRO A 204 10.46 -21.21 19.52
N THR A 205 9.31 -21.52 18.91
CA THR A 205 8.17 -22.10 19.63
C THR A 205 8.22 -23.63 19.71
N GLN A 206 9.23 -24.25 19.10
CA GLN A 206 9.43 -25.70 19.06
C GLN A 206 10.86 -26.06 19.50
N PRO A 207 11.08 -27.23 20.14
CA PRO A 207 12.43 -27.68 20.53
C PRO A 207 13.36 -27.95 19.35
N ARG A 208 12.79 -28.25 18.17
CA ARG A 208 13.51 -28.48 16.93
C ARG A 208 12.92 -27.62 15.82
N VAL A 209 13.80 -27.04 15.00
CA VAL A 209 13.44 -26.16 13.87
C VAL A 209 14.14 -26.64 12.60
N LEU A 210 13.68 -26.15 11.45
CA LEU A 210 14.35 -26.36 10.17
C LEU A 210 15.69 -25.63 10.15
N ARG A 211 16.72 -26.27 9.56
CA ARG A 211 18.11 -25.82 9.62
C ARG A 211 18.34 -24.42 9.05
N GLU A 212 17.73 -24.11 7.90
CA GLU A 212 17.97 -22.84 7.20
C GLU A 212 16.95 -21.79 7.65
N PRO A 213 17.40 -20.62 8.13
CA PRO A 213 16.50 -19.61 8.69
C PRO A 213 15.80 -18.80 7.60
N VAL A 214 14.68 -18.19 7.98
CA VAL A 214 13.96 -17.19 7.20
C VAL A 214 14.36 -15.80 7.67
N VAL A 215 14.77 -14.94 6.73
CA VAL A 215 15.04 -13.52 6.99
C VAL A 215 13.99 -12.65 6.32
N ILE A 216 13.39 -11.73 7.07
CA ILE A 216 12.32 -10.87 6.58
C ILE A 216 12.80 -9.41 6.50
N VAL A 217 12.93 -8.91 5.29
CA VAL A 217 13.19 -7.52 4.94
C VAL A 217 11.86 -6.78 4.83
N THR A 218 11.51 -6.06 5.88
CA THR A 218 10.29 -5.27 5.95
C THR A 218 10.40 -3.95 5.17
N PRO A 219 9.29 -3.31 4.80
CA PRO A 219 9.34 -1.94 4.32
C PRO A 219 9.79 -1.00 5.45
N TRP A 220 10.49 0.07 5.09
CA TRP A 220 10.74 1.22 5.98
C TRP A 220 9.76 2.38 5.73
N ILE A 221 8.76 2.17 4.87
CA ILE A 221 7.54 2.99 4.79
C ILE A 221 6.55 2.36 5.76
N ASN A 222 6.33 3.04 6.90
CA ASN A 222 5.75 2.50 8.13
C ASN A 222 6.62 1.37 8.75
N LYS A 223 6.17 0.83 9.88
CA LYS A 223 7.01 -0.02 10.75
C LYS A 223 6.80 -1.51 10.51
N PHE A 224 7.80 -2.32 10.92
CA PHE A 224 7.85 -3.75 10.63
C PHE A 224 6.68 -4.58 11.19
N TYR A 225 6.06 -4.10 12.29
CA TYR A 225 5.08 -4.87 13.06
C TYR A 225 3.75 -5.12 12.34
N ILE A 226 3.58 -4.66 11.11
CA ILE A 226 2.49 -5.13 10.24
C ILE A 226 2.52 -6.65 10.03
N LEU A 227 3.72 -7.26 10.09
CA LEU A 227 3.90 -8.72 10.01
C LEU A 227 3.84 -9.41 11.38
N ASP A 228 3.73 -8.64 12.46
CA ASP A 228 3.65 -9.10 13.85
C ASP A 228 2.67 -8.24 14.65
N LEU A 229 1.40 -8.19 14.22
CA LEU A 229 0.36 -7.39 14.88
C LEU A 229 -0.05 -8.03 16.23
N LYS A 230 -1.29 -8.47 16.35
CA LYS A 230 -1.74 -9.30 17.48
C LYS A 230 -1.35 -10.77 17.22
N PRO A 231 -1.26 -11.62 18.26
CA PRO A 231 -0.88 -13.03 18.10
C PRO A 231 -1.67 -13.79 17.02
N LYS A 232 -2.98 -13.52 16.90
CA LYS A 232 -3.86 -14.16 15.88
C LYS A 232 -3.65 -13.64 14.45
N LYS A 233 -2.89 -12.57 14.26
CA LYS A 233 -2.59 -11.92 12.97
C LYS A 233 -1.08 -11.77 12.74
N SER A 234 -0.26 -12.46 13.52
CA SER A 234 1.19 -12.41 13.39
C SER A 234 1.67 -13.46 12.39
N MET A 235 2.28 -13.01 11.29
CA MET A 235 2.96 -13.89 10.35
C MET A 235 4.23 -14.45 10.99
N VAL A 236 4.95 -13.65 11.77
CA VAL A 236 6.13 -14.11 12.52
C VAL A 236 5.76 -15.30 13.40
N ARG A 237 4.72 -15.16 14.24
CA ARG A 237 4.28 -16.24 15.11
C ARG A 237 3.87 -17.48 14.33
N TYR A 238 3.16 -17.28 13.22
CA TYR A 238 2.80 -18.39 12.33
C TYR A 238 4.04 -19.14 11.81
N LEU A 239 5.08 -18.44 11.37
CA LEU A 239 6.32 -19.06 10.88
C LEU A 239 7.06 -19.86 11.96
N LEU A 240 7.15 -19.30 13.18
CA LEU A 240 7.71 -20.01 14.32
C LEU A 240 6.91 -21.29 14.62
N ASP A 241 5.59 -21.21 14.62
CA ASP A 241 4.69 -22.35 14.82
C ASP A 241 4.78 -23.38 13.67
N GLN A 242 5.33 -23.00 12.52
CA GLN A 242 5.65 -23.90 11.42
C GLN A 242 7.02 -24.58 11.57
N GLY A 243 7.81 -24.25 12.60
CA GLY A 243 9.12 -24.82 12.89
C GLY A 243 10.26 -24.15 12.13
N LEU A 244 10.09 -22.89 11.75
CA LEU A 244 11.13 -22.09 11.09
C LEU A 244 11.89 -21.24 12.12
N ASP A 245 13.19 -21.05 11.89
CA ASP A 245 13.99 -20.02 12.56
C ASP A 245 13.78 -18.67 11.84
N VAL A 246 13.46 -17.59 12.56
CA VAL A 246 12.91 -16.35 11.98
C VAL A 246 13.65 -15.11 12.46
N TYR A 247 14.11 -14.31 11.49
CA TYR A 247 14.73 -13.01 11.69
C TYR A 247 13.96 -11.92 10.94
N ILE A 248 13.89 -10.71 11.48
CA ILE A 248 13.21 -9.59 10.84
C ILE A 248 14.00 -8.28 11.00
N THR A 249 13.92 -7.42 9.98
CA THR A 249 14.45 -6.05 10.05
C THR A 249 13.47 -5.12 10.77
N SER A 250 13.96 -4.40 11.78
CA SER A 250 13.30 -3.25 12.40
C SER A 250 14.08 -1.98 12.04
N TRP A 251 13.56 -1.22 11.08
CA TRP A 251 14.24 -0.04 10.53
C TRP A 251 14.19 1.15 11.50
N LYS A 252 15.29 1.89 11.57
CA LYS A 252 15.37 3.18 12.26
C LYS A 252 14.46 4.21 11.59
N ASN A 253 13.80 5.05 12.38
CA ASN A 253 13.08 6.20 11.85
C ASN A 253 14.08 7.36 11.65
N PRO A 254 14.43 7.73 10.41
CA PRO A 254 15.53 8.64 10.16
C PRO A 254 15.22 10.07 10.60
N ASP A 255 16.24 10.83 10.97
CA ASP A 255 16.15 12.28 11.20
C ASP A 255 17.00 13.04 10.18
N ALA A 256 17.10 14.36 10.34
CA ALA A 256 17.88 15.21 9.45
C ALA A 256 19.38 14.85 9.37
N THR A 257 19.94 14.17 10.40
CA THR A 257 21.35 13.75 10.39
C THR A 257 21.60 12.60 9.41
N MET A 258 20.54 11.90 9.00
CA MET A 258 20.60 10.79 8.06
C MET A 258 20.34 11.22 6.61
N ALA A 259 20.25 12.52 6.31
CA ALA A 259 19.87 13.05 4.99
C ALA A 259 20.67 12.46 3.80
N ASP A 260 21.96 12.20 4.02
CA ASP A 260 22.88 11.65 3.02
C ASP A 260 22.84 10.12 2.90
N THR A 261 21.99 9.45 3.69
CA THR A 261 21.75 8.00 3.58
C THR A 261 21.09 7.72 2.23
N GLY A 262 21.78 6.95 1.39
CA GLY A 262 21.32 6.55 0.06
C GLY A 262 20.53 5.23 0.09
N PHE A 263 19.88 4.91 -1.02
CA PHE A 263 19.17 3.64 -1.17
C PHE A 263 20.12 2.44 -1.09
N GLU A 264 21.33 2.59 -1.62
CA GLU A 264 22.41 1.60 -1.55
C GLU A 264 22.79 1.20 -0.11
N ASP A 265 22.77 2.16 0.83
CA ASP A 265 23.04 1.89 2.24
C ASP A 265 22.04 0.87 2.81
N TYR A 266 20.75 0.99 2.47
CA TYR A 266 19.72 0.03 2.87
C TYR A 266 19.94 -1.37 2.28
N LEU A 267 20.64 -1.48 1.16
CA LEU A 267 20.95 -2.77 0.54
C LEU A 267 22.13 -3.45 1.22
N ILE A 268 23.23 -2.72 1.41
CA ILE A 268 24.48 -3.29 1.92
C ILE A 268 24.44 -3.37 3.45
N ASP A 269 24.23 -2.22 4.11
CA ASP A 269 24.18 -2.13 5.58
C ASP A 269 22.81 -2.56 6.14
N GLY A 270 21.85 -2.89 5.28
CA GLY A 270 20.53 -3.37 5.65
C GLY A 270 20.28 -4.83 5.28
N VAL A 271 19.89 -5.06 4.03
CA VAL A 271 19.58 -6.42 3.52
C VAL A 271 20.78 -7.36 3.66
N GLY A 272 21.99 -6.89 3.34
CA GLY A 272 23.22 -7.65 3.51
C GLY A 272 23.48 -8.05 4.96
N GLU A 273 23.28 -7.12 5.89
CA GLU A 273 23.54 -7.35 7.32
C GLU A 273 22.58 -8.36 7.95
N ILE A 274 21.27 -8.30 7.67
CA ILE A 274 20.35 -9.33 8.20
C ILE A 274 20.67 -10.73 7.66
N VAL A 275 21.02 -10.84 6.37
CA VAL A 275 21.44 -12.12 5.76
C VAL A 275 22.72 -12.64 6.44
N ARG A 276 23.69 -11.75 6.66
CA ARG A 276 24.96 -12.09 7.33
C ARG A 276 24.73 -12.56 8.77
N VAL A 277 23.99 -11.78 9.56
CA VAL A 277 23.69 -12.07 10.97
C VAL A 277 22.97 -13.41 11.10
N ALA A 278 21.92 -13.66 10.31
CA ALA A 278 21.16 -14.90 10.39
C ALA A 278 22.01 -16.13 10.04
N ARG A 279 22.86 -16.06 9.01
CA ARG A 279 23.77 -17.17 8.65
C ARG A 279 24.80 -17.44 9.72
N GLU A 280 25.44 -16.38 10.24
CA GLU A 280 26.49 -16.55 11.22
C GLU A 280 25.96 -17.01 12.59
N LEU A 281 24.75 -16.59 12.99
CA LEU A 281 24.14 -17.02 14.25
C LEU A 281 23.58 -18.45 14.15
N SER A 282 22.88 -18.79 13.07
CA SER A 282 22.33 -20.15 12.86
C SER A 282 23.38 -21.19 12.46
N GLY A 283 24.52 -20.74 11.92
CA GLY A 283 25.52 -21.60 11.29
C GLY A 283 25.05 -22.19 9.95
N ALA A 284 23.93 -21.72 9.39
CA ALA A 284 23.42 -22.17 8.11
C ALA A 284 24.24 -21.57 6.93
N PRO A 285 24.51 -22.35 5.86
CA PRO A 285 25.24 -21.84 4.71
C PRO A 285 24.42 -20.83 3.89
N GLN A 286 23.10 -20.90 3.93
CA GLN A 286 22.18 -20.02 3.20
C GLN A 286 20.95 -19.68 4.05
N VAL A 287 20.17 -18.70 3.60
CA VAL A 287 18.88 -18.30 4.18
C VAL A 287 17.78 -18.28 3.13
N HIS A 288 16.53 -18.28 3.61
CA HIS A 288 15.34 -17.98 2.80
C HIS A 288 14.97 -16.52 2.99
N ALA A 289 15.10 -15.71 1.94
CA ALA A 289 14.91 -14.26 2.05
C ALA A 289 13.50 -13.83 1.67
N VAL A 290 12.86 -13.03 2.51
CA VAL A 290 11.50 -12.51 2.29
C VAL A 290 11.57 -11.00 2.23
N GLY A 291 10.91 -10.38 1.25
CA GLY A 291 10.84 -8.93 1.11
C GLY A 291 9.40 -8.46 0.95
N TYR A 292 9.04 -7.38 1.65
CA TYR A 292 7.69 -6.81 1.57
C TYR A 292 7.71 -5.35 1.08
N CYS A 293 6.88 -5.06 0.06
CA CYS A 293 6.73 -3.72 -0.51
C CYS A 293 8.10 -3.14 -0.93
N ILE A 294 8.51 -1.96 -0.46
CA ILE A 294 9.83 -1.39 -0.76
C ILE A 294 11.00 -2.26 -0.23
N GLY A 295 10.79 -3.01 0.85
CA GLY A 295 11.76 -4.01 1.33
C GLY A 295 11.92 -5.17 0.34
N GLY A 296 10.87 -5.50 -0.42
CA GLY A 296 10.95 -6.43 -1.54
C GLY A 296 11.66 -5.85 -2.76
N THR A 297 11.45 -4.57 -3.07
CA THR A 297 12.21 -3.88 -4.12
C THR A 297 13.71 -3.88 -3.79
N ALA A 298 14.04 -3.58 -2.53
CA ALA A 298 15.39 -3.65 -1.99
C ALA A 298 15.96 -5.08 -2.08
N LEU A 299 15.19 -6.09 -1.69
CA LEU A 299 15.62 -7.49 -1.81
C LEU A 299 15.86 -7.90 -3.27
N ALA A 300 15.02 -7.51 -4.23
CA ALA A 300 15.22 -7.80 -5.64
C ALA A 300 16.52 -7.18 -6.19
N MET A 301 16.78 -5.93 -5.81
CA MET A 301 18.04 -5.24 -6.14
C MET A 301 19.26 -5.92 -5.50
N PHE A 302 19.16 -6.27 -4.22
CA PHE A 302 20.19 -7.01 -3.51
C PHE A 302 20.44 -8.39 -4.13
N MET A 303 19.41 -9.11 -4.57
CA MET A 303 19.55 -10.41 -5.25
C MET A 303 20.32 -10.29 -6.57
N ALA A 304 20.04 -9.26 -7.36
CA ALA A 304 20.79 -9.00 -8.59
C ALA A 304 22.26 -8.66 -8.32
N TRP A 305 22.53 -7.82 -7.31
CA TRP A 305 23.89 -7.52 -6.87
C TRP A 305 24.61 -8.76 -6.33
N ALA A 306 24.00 -9.49 -5.40
CA ALA A 306 24.58 -10.66 -4.73
C ALA A 306 24.94 -11.79 -5.71
N ASN A 307 24.12 -12.03 -6.74
CA ASN A 307 24.44 -13.03 -7.76
C ASN A 307 25.70 -12.66 -8.58
N ARG A 308 25.97 -11.37 -8.80
CA ARG A 308 27.21 -10.92 -9.46
C ARG A 308 28.40 -10.95 -8.50
N HIS A 309 28.20 -10.43 -7.30
CA HIS A 309 29.25 -10.23 -6.31
C HIS A 309 29.79 -11.56 -5.75
N PHE A 310 28.90 -12.47 -5.32
CA PHE A 310 29.31 -13.74 -4.72
C PHE A 310 29.50 -14.85 -5.76
N GLY A 311 28.71 -14.83 -6.84
CA GLY A 311 28.57 -15.95 -7.78
C GLY A 311 27.70 -17.08 -7.22
N GLN A 312 27.38 -18.08 -8.05
CA GLN A 312 26.45 -19.15 -7.69
C GLN A 312 26.92 -20.02 -6.51
N GLU A 313 28.21 -20.33 -6.45
CA GLU A 313 28.77 -21.23 -5.42
C GLU A 313 28.77 -20.63 -4.01
N ARG A 314 28.81 -19.30 -3.90
CA ARG A 314 28.87 -18.58 -2.62
C ARG A 314 27.59 -17.80 -2.32
N MET A 315 26.52 -18.05 -3.07
CA MET A 315 25.27 -17.33 -2.92
C MET A 315 24.71 -17.54 -1.50
N PRO A 316 24.47 -16.49 -0.71
CA PRO A 316 24.02 -16.64 0.68
C PRO A 316 22.50 -16.86 0.83
N ILE A 317 21.75 -16.85 -0.28
CA ILE A 317 20.28 -16.99 -0.29
C ILE A 317 19.93 -18.20 -1.16
N ALA A 318 19.16 -19.13 -0.60
CA ALA A 318 18.75 -20.36 -1.28
C ALA A 318 17.54 -20.12 -2.20
N ASP A 319 16.53 -19.43 -1.67
CA ASP A 319 15.35 -18.96 -2.37
C ASP A 319 14.84 -17.65 -1.74
N TRP A 320 13.92 -17.01 -2.45
CA TRP A 320 13.44 -15.70 -2.07
C TRP A 320 11.94 -15.54 -2.34
N THR A 321 11.33 -14.69 -1.54
CA THR A 321 9.89 -14.48 -1.52
C THR A 321 9.56 -12.98 -1.53
N LEU A 322 8.60 -12.57 -2.35
CA LEU A 322 8.16 -11.18 -2.46
C LEU A 322 6.68 -11.02 -2.12
N PHE A 323 6.37 -10.12 -1.19
CA PHE A 323 4.99 -9.73 -0.85
C PHE A 323 4.67 -8.37 -1.45
N ALA A 324 3.60 -8.28 -2.25
CA ALA A 324 3.08 -7.05 -2.87
C ALA A 324 4.18 -6.06 -3.29
N THR A 325 5.14 -6.54 -4.08
CA THR A 325 6.39 -5.84 -4.39
C THR A 325 6.41 -5.39 -5.83
N LEU A 326 6.66 -4.09 -6.05
CA LEU A 326 6.96 -3.56 -7.38
C LEU A 326 8.45 -3.68 -7.69
N VAL A 327 8.73 -4.17 -8.89
CA VAL A 327 10.06 -4.17 -9.51
C VAL A 327 10.02 -3.47 -10.87
N ASP A 328 8.88 -3.59 -11.56
CA ASP A 328 8.50 -2.73 -12.69
C ASP A 328 7.58 -1.60 -12.18
N PHE A 329 8.05 -0.35 -12.34
CA PHE A 329 7.38 0.87 -11.89
C PHE A 329 6.70 1.64 -13.03
N HIS A 330 6.58 1.08 -14.24
CA HIS A 330 5.95 1.78 -15.37
C HIS A 330 4.48 2.16 -15.12
N ARG A 331 3.74 1.40 -14.31
CA ARG A 331 2.35 1.70 -13.90
C ARG A 331 2.13 1.41 -12.42
N PRO A 332 2.68 2.20 -11.49
CA PRO A 332 2.79 1.83 -10.08
C PRO A 332 1.47 1.99 -9.28
N GLY A 333 0.32 1.82 -9.93
CA GLY A 333 -1.00 1.97 -9.33
C GLY A 333 -1.42 3.42 -9.12
N ASP A 334 -2.25 3.64 -8.10
CA ASP A 334 -2.93 4.92 -7.90
C ASP A 334 -1.95 6.05 -7.55
N ILE A 335 -0.76 5.75 -7.02
CA ILE A 335 0.26 6.75 -6.69
C ILE A 335 0.80 7.48 -7.93
N GLU A 336 0.64 6.91 -9.13
CA GLU A 336 1.06 7.51 -10.42
C GLU A 336 0.57 8.96 -10.58
N VAL A 337 -0.57 9.32 -9.97
CA VAL A 337 -1.15 10.67 -10.04
C VAL A 337 -0.27 11.76 -9.40
N PHE A 338 0.55 11.39 -8.42
CA PHE A 338 1.49 12.28 -7.72
C PHE A 338 2.90 12.25 -8.32
N ILE A 339 3.19 11.23 -9.13
CA ILE A 339 4.50 11.06 -9.75
C ILE A 339 4.48 11.84 -11.06
N ASP A 340 5.18 12.98 -11.10
CA ASP A 340 5.44 13.79 -12.28
C ASP A 340 6.81 14.47 -12.11
N PRO A 341 7.61 14.70 -13.18
CA PRO A 341 8.91 15.33 -13.03
C PRO A 341 8.90 16.66 -12.27
N GLN A 342 7.85 17.47 -12.35
CA GLN A 342 7.74 18.73 -11.59
C GLN A 342 7.43 18.47 -10.11
N ALA A 343 6.46 17.59 -9.83
CA ALA A 343 6.11 17.23 -8.46
C ALA A 343 7.29 16.56 -7.73
N VAL A 344 8.03 15.68 -8.40
CA VAL A 344 9.23 15.04 -7.86
C VAL A 344 10.31 16.08 -7.59
N ARG A 345 10.59 17.01 -8.52
CA ARG A 345 11.57 18.09 -8.28
C ARG A 345 11.19 18.95 -7.08
N TYR A 346 9.94 19.39 -7.00
CA TYR A 346 9.46 20.18 -5.87
C TYR A 346 9.62 19.43 -4.55
N LEU A 347 9.26 18.14 -4.52
CA LEU A 347 9.40 17.32 -3.33
C LEU A 347 10.86 17.13 -2.94
N THR A 348 11.74 16.85 -3.90
CA THR A 348 13.18 16.69 -3.69
C THR A 348 13.82 17.99 -3.19
N GLU A 349 13.43 19.15 -3.71
CA GLU A 349 13.91 20.45 -3.21
C GLU A 349 13.49 20.70 -1.75
N ASN A 350 12.26 20.34 -1.39
CA ASN A 350 11.79 20.44 0.00
C ASN A 350 12.54 19.47 0.92
N MET A 351 12.67 18.20 0.52
CA MET A 351 13.43 17.21 1.27
C MET A 351 14.90 17.60 1.42
N ALA A 352 15.51 18.23 0.41
CA ALA A 352 16.90 18.70 0.49
C ALA A 352 17.11 19.77 1.57
N ARG A 353 16.07 20.59 1.88
CA ARG A 353 16.12 21.58 2.96
C ARG A 353 15.87 20.95 4.33
N GLN A 354 14.99 19.97 4.40
CA GLN A 354 14.57 19.31 5.65
C GLN A 354 15.48 18.14 6.07
N GLY A 355 16.14 17.50 5.11
CA GLY A 355 16.93 16.28 5.27
C GLY A 355 16.13 14.98 5.08
N TYR A 356 14.80 15.04 5.06
CA TYR A 356 13.93 13.86 4.94
C TYR A 356 12.53 14.23 4.43
N LEU A 357 11.77 13.22 3.97
CA LEU A 357 10.31 13.31 3.79
C LEU A 357 9.61 13.06 5.12
N ASP A 358 8.70 13.94 5.53
CA ASP A 358 7.92 13.73 6.75
C ASP A 358 6.84 12.64 6.53
N GLY A 359 6.68 11.74 7.49
CA GLY A 359 5.68 10.67 7.42
C GLY A 359 4.24 11.19 7.24
N LYS A 360 3.95 12.41 7.72
CA LYS A 360 2.64 13.06 7.55
C LYS A 360 2.33 13.39 6.09
N GLU A 361 3.34 13.79 5.30
CA GLU A 361 3.18 14.11 3.88
C GLU A 361 2.83 12.85 3.07
N MET A 362 3.50 11.74 3.40
CA MET A 362 3.21 10.43 2.82
C MET A 362 1.80 9.94 3.23
N ALA A 363 1.46 10.03 4.52
CA ALA A 363 0.13 9.66 5.01
C ALA A 363 -0.99 10.46 4.34
N ALA A 364 -0.80 11.76 4.16
CA ALA A 364 -1.77 12.62 3.48
C ALA A 364 -2.00 12.16 2.03
N SER A 365 -0.92 11.84 1.30
CA SER A 365 -0.99 11.34 -0.08
C SER A 365 -1.79 10.03 -0.17
N PHE A 366 -1.52 9.05 0.71
CA PHE A 366 -2.28 7.80 0.75
C PHE A 366 -3.76 8.00 1.10
N ARG A 367 -4.08 8.89 2.04
CA ARG A 367 -5.47 9.23 2.40
C ARG A 367 -6.22 9.84 1.22
N LEU A 368 -5.56 10.67 0.40
CA LEU A 368 -6.15 11.25 -0.81
C LEU A 368 -6.44 10.20 -1.88
N LEU A 369 -5.60 9.16 -2.04
CA LEU A 369 -5.85 8.05 -2.97
C LEU A 369 -7.18 7.32 -2.71
N ARG A 370 -7.61 7.29 -1.45
CA ARG A 370 -8.85 6.65 -0.99
C ARG A 370 -9.68 7.58 -0.10
N SER A 371 -9.89 8.82 -0.56
CA SER A 371 -10.54 9.87 0.25
C SER A 371 -11.92 9.48 0.82
N ASN A 372 -12.72 8.68 0.10
CA ASN A 372 -14.03 8.25 0.60
C ASN A 372 -13.92 7.34 1.82
N SER A 373 -13.08 6.31 1.77
CA SER A 373 -12.96 5.33 2.85
C SER A 373 -12.01 5.75 3.96
N LEU A 374 -11.01 6.61 3.67
CA LEU A 374 -9.97 7.01 4.63
C LEU A 374 -10.12 8.44 5.16
N ILE A 375 -11.03 9.25 4.63
CA ILE A 375 -11.32 10.61 5.15
C ILE A 375 -12.81 10.71 5.45
N TRP A 376 -13.65 10.67 4.42
CA TRP A 376 -15.07 11.01 4.56
C TRP A 376 -15.85 10.02 5.42
N HIS A 377 -15.51 8.74 5.37
CA HIS A 377 -16.10 7.75 6.28
C HIS A 377 -15.88 8.12 7.75
N TYR A 378 -14.64 8.47 8.14
CA TYR A 378 -14.32 8.82 9.53
C TYR A 378 -14.84 10.20 9.93
N VAL A 379 -14.88 11.15 9.01
CA VAL A 379 -15.55 12.44 9.23
C VAL A 379 -17.04 12.23 9.50
N VAL A 380 -17.73 11.44 8.69
CA VAL A 380 -19.17 11.19 8.86
C VAL A 380 -19.45 10.42 10.14
N HIS A 381 -18.78 9.28 10.35
CA HIS A 381 -19.00 8.46 11.54
C HIS A 381 -18.53 9.15 12.83
N GLY A 382 -17.36 9.77 12.79
CA GLY A 382 -16.80 10.48 13.94
C GLY A 382 -17.56 11.75 14.28
N TRP A 383 -17.71 12.68 13.32
CA TRP A 383 -18.20 14.03 13.59
C TRP A 383 -19.72 14.16 13.49
N LEU A 384 -20.39 13.39 12.63
CA LEU A 384 -21.85 13.46 12.50
C LEU A 384 -22.56 12.41 13.34
N TYR A 385 -22.01 11.20 13.44
CA TYR A 385 -22.66 10.10 14.15
C TYR A 385 -22.22 10.00 15.62
N GLY A 386 -21.11 10.67 15.99
CA GLY A 386 -20.56 10.63 17.34
C GLY A 386 -19.89 9.28 17.67
N GLU A 387 -19.61 8.46 16.67
CA GLU A 387 -18.97 7.16 16.85
C GLU A 387 -17.48 7.32 17.17
N LYS A 388 -16.94 6.40 17.95
CA LYS A 388 -15.49 6.32 18.16
C LYS A 388 -14.82 5.59 16.98
N PRO A 389 -13.58 5.95 16.63
CA PRO A 389 -12.81 5.17 15.68
C PRO A 389 -12.74 3.70 16.11
N PRO A 390 -12.84 2.73 15.18
CA PRO A 390 -12.72 1.33 15.53
C PRO A 390 -11.32 1.02 16.06
N ALA A 391 -11.24 0.14 17.07
CA ALA A 391 -9.98 -0.41 17.57
C ALA A 391 -9.39 -1.42 16.58
N PHE A 392 -8.93 -0.92 15.42
CA PHE A 392 -8.39 -1.73 14.34
C PHE A 392 -6.89 -1.55 14.22
N ASP A 393 -6.17 -2.61 14.57
CA ASP A 393 -4.70 -2.71 14.61
C ASP A 393 -4.01 -2.24 13.31
N VAL A 394 -4.56 -2.59 12.15
CA VAL A 394 -4.02 -2.16 10.85
C VAL A 394 -4.09 -0.64 10.66
N LEU A 395 -5.12 0.03 11.17
CA LEU A 395 -5.23 1.49 11.07
C LEU A 395 -4.28 2.18 12.03
N TYR A 396 -4.10 1.63 13.23
CA TYR A 396 -3.08 2.10 14.16
C TYR A 396 -1.69 2.03 13.49
N TRP A 397 -1.33 0.89 12.91
CA TRP A 397 -0.09 0.74 12.14
C TRP A 397 0.01 1.76 10.99
N ASN A 398 -1.09 2.03 10.28
CA ASN A 398 -1.08 2.98 9.17
C ASN A 398 -0.79 4.42 9.63
N MET A 399 -1.21 4.79 10.83
CA MET A 399 -0.94 6.11 11.43
C MET A 399 0.45 6.24 12.04
N ASP A 400 1.11 5.12 12.35
CA ASP A 400 2.47 5.09 12.90
C ASP A 400 3.51 5.18 11.77
N THR A 401 3.57 6.36 11.16
CA THR A 401 4.39 6.65 9.99
C THR A 401 5.87 6.78 10.31
N THR A 402 6.71 6.53 9.31
CA THR A 402 8.16 6.75 9.35
C THR A 402 8.57 7.82 8.34
N ARG A 403 9.73 8.43 8.57
CA ARG A 403 10.37 9.36 7.63
C ARG A 403 11.22 8.60 6.61
N MET A 404 11.63 9.30 5.55
CA MET A 404 12.55 8.76 4.54
C MET A 404 13.69 9.73 4.26
N PRO A 405 14.97 9.31 4.26
CA PRO A 405 16.07 10.23 4.03
C PRO A 405 16.00 10.88 2.64
N ALA A 406 16.40 12.15 2.54
CA ALA A 406 16.28 12.93 1.31
C ALA A 406 16.99 12.28 0.11
N ARG A 407 18.25 11.83 0.30
CA ARG A 407 19.02 11.18 -0.77
C ARG A 407 18.39 9.86 -1.22
N MET A 408 18.01 9.00 -0.28
CA MET A 408 17.35 7.72 -0.57
C MET A 408 16.03 7.93 -1.33
N HIS A 409 15.14 8.79 -0.83
CA HIS A 409 13.80 8.95 -1.42
C HIS A 409 13.85 9.64 -2.78
N SER A 410 14.71 10.65 -2.96
CA SER A 410 14.89 11.31 -4.27
C SER A 410 15.38 10.31 -5.31
N TRP A 411 16.40 9.52 -4.98
CA TRP A 411 16.90 8.46 -5.86
C TRP A 411 15.82 7.43 -6.20
N TYR A 412 15.01 7.03 -5.21
CA TYR A 412 13.91 6.08 -5.41
C TYR A 412 12.85 6.61 -6.38
N LEU A 413 12.43 7.88 -6.23
CA LEU A 413 11.47 8.51 -7.12
C LEU A 413 12.02 8.71 -8.53
N GLU A 414 13.27 9.17 -8.66
CA GLU A 414 13.88 9.45 -9.95
C GLU A 414 14.19 8.17 -10.72
N GLU A 415 14.96 7.26 -10.12
CA GLU A 415 15.50 6.10 -10.83
C GLU A 415 14.47 4.99 -11.04
N LEU A 416 13.54 4.83 -10.09
CA LEU A 416 12.53 3.77 -10.16
C LEU A 416 11.20 4.30 -10.68
N TYR A 417 10.58 5.29 -10.02
CA TYR A 417 9.25 5.75 -10.42
C TYR A 417 9.22 6.55 -11.73
N LEU A 418 10.19 7.45 -11.97
CA LEU A 418 10.23 8.23 -13.21
C LEU A 418 10.94 7.49 -14.35
N ASN A 419 12.11 6.94 -14.07
CA ASN A 419 12.98 6.37 -15.10
C ASN A 419 12.81 4.85 -15.28
N ASN A 420 12.20 4.15 -14.31
CA ASN A 420 12.00 2.70 -14.31
C ASN A 420 13.24 1.91 -14.74
N ARG A 421 14.40 2.23 -14.14
CA ARG A 421 15.69 1.68 -14.57
C ARG A 421 15.98 0.29 -14.02
N LEU A 422 15.30 -0.14 -12.95
CA LEU A 422 15.52 -1.46 -12.34
C LEU A 422 15.23 -2.62 -13.31
N VAL A 423 14.26 -2.46 -14.20
CA VAL A 423 13.93 -3.48 -15.21
C VAL A 423 14.88 -3.49 -16.41
N ARG A 424 15.81 -2.53 -16.49
CA ARG A 424 16.77 -2.39 -17.59
C ARG A 424 18.11 -2.97 -17.16
N ALA A 425 18.55 -4.02 -17.84
CA ALA A 425 19.79 -4.72 -17.54
C ALA A 425 20.99 -3.76 -17.53
N ASN A 426 21.76 -3.79 -16.44
CA ASN A 426 22.99 -3.03 -16.25
C ASN A 426 22.84 -1.49 -16.25
N ASP A 427 21.61 -0.97 -16.07
CA ASP A 427 21.33 0.47 -16.08
C ASP A 427 21.48 1.10 -14.68
N LEU A 428 21.37 0.29 -13.62
CA LEU A 428 21.63 0.68 -12.23
C LEU A 428 22.95 0.08 -11.71
N GLN A 429 23.58 0.78 -10.76
CA GLN A 429 24.81 0.37 -10.09
C GLN A 429 24.60 0.31 -8.57
N ILE A 430 25.10 -0.74 -7.93
CA ILE A 430 25.12 -0.96 -6.48
C ILE A 430 26.52 -1.42 -6.09
N ALA A 431 27.14 -0.78 -5.10
CA ALA A 431 28.49 -1.04 -4.60
C ALA A 431 29.54 -1.13 -5.72
N GLY A 432 29.43 -0.24 -6.71
CA GLY A 432 30.30 -0.22 -7.89
C GLY A 432 29.96 -1.26 -8.97
N GLU A 433 29.00 -2.15 -8.74
CA GLU A 433 28.62 -3.21 -9.68
C GLU A 433 27.30 -2.92 -10.39
N ARG A 434 27.27 -3.09 -11.72
CA ARG A 434 26.04 -2.96 -12.49
C ARG A 434 25.16 -4.19 -12.30
N ILE A 435 23.88 -3.97 -12.02
CA ILE A 435 22.94 -5.05 -11.70
C ILE A 435 22.04 -5.40 -12.88
N ASP A 436 21.64 -6.66 -12.92
CA ASP A 436 20.69 -7.19 -13.90
C ASP A 436 19.85 -8.29 -13.22
N LEU A 437 18.54 -8.12 -13.17
CA LEU A 437 17.62 -9.11 -12.58
C LEU A 437 17.71 -10.47 -13.31
N GLY A 438 18.06 -10.45 -14.60
CA GLY A 438 18.24 -11.65 -15.42
C GLY A 438 19.38 -12.57 -14.96
N CYS A 439 20.27 -12.11 -14.06
CA CYS A 439 21.33 -12.94 -13.50
C CYS A 439 20.89 -13.81 -12.30
N ILE A 440 19.71 -13.55 -11.73
CA ILE A 440 19.18 -14.28 -10.57
C ILE A 440 18.84 -15.72 -10.97
N ARG A 441 19.24 -16.69 -10.14
CA ARG A 441 18.99 -18.13 -10.37
C ARG A 441 18.17 -18.80 -9.26
N GLN A 442 18.04 -18.15 -8.11
CA GLN A 442 17.34 -18.69 -6.94
C GLN A 442 15.82 -18.69 -7.21
N PRO A 443 15.08 -19.76 -6.83
CA PRO A 443 13.63 -19.82 -7.00
C PRO A 443 12.90 -18.65 -6.35
N LEU A 444 11.89 -18.12 -7.04
CA LEU A 444 11.04 -17.04 -6.53
C LEU A 444 9.64 -17.56 -6.18
N TYR A 445 9.14 -17.18 -5.00
CA TYR A 445 7.72 -17.19 -4.66
C TYR A 445 7.23 -15.74 -4.53
N ALA A 446 6.21 -15.32 -5.29
CA ALA A 446 5.70 -13.96 -5.16
C ALA A 446 4.19 -13.92 -4.97
N VAL A 447 3.74 -12.95 -4.16
CA VAL A 447 2.34 -12.79 -3.76
C VAL A 447 1.87 -11.39 -4.11
N GLY A 448 0.79 -11.29 -4.88
CA GLY A 448 0.02 -10.07 -5.06
C GLY A 448 -1.35 -10.17 -4.38
N ALA A 449 -2.05 -9.03 -4.33
CA ALA A 449 -3.43 -9.00 -3.84
C ALA A 449 -4.38 -8.39 -4.89
N GLU A 450 -5.57 -8.96 -5.03
CA GLU A 450 -6.52 -8.66 -6.11
C GLU A 450 -6.95 -7.19 -6.15
N ASP A 451 -7.23 -6.62 -4.98
CA ASP A 451 -7.70 -5.24 -4.82
C ASP A 451 -6.56 -4.29 -4.40
N ASP A 452 -5.31 -4.70 -4.63
CA ASP A 452 -4.14 -3.87 -4.36
C ASP A 452 -4.06 -2.72 -5.37
N HIS A 453 -4.13 -1.50 -4.85
CA HIS A 453 -4.01 -0.26 -5.63
C HIS A 453 -2.68 0.46 -5.38
N ILE A 454 -1.89 -0.02 -4.40
CA ILE A 454 -0.56 0.48 -4.07
C ILE A 454 0.47 -0.25 -4.94
N ALA A 455 0.35 -1.57 -5.02
CA ALA A 455 1.16 -2.43 -5.88
C ALA A 455 0.21 -3.34 -6.69
N PRO A 456 -0.39 -2.85 -7.80
CA PRO A 456 -1.33 -3.63 -8.58
C PRO A 456 -0.74 -4.97 -9.00
N TRP A 457 -1.48 -6.05 -8.78
CA TRP A 457 -0.92 -7.39 -8.90
C TRP A 457 -0.43 -7.72 -10.32
N GLN A 458 -1.02 -7.09 -11.34
CA GLN A 458 -0.55 -7.21 -12.72
C GLN A 458 0.87 -6.68 -12.90
N GLN A 459 1.25 -5.67 -12.11
CA GLN A 459 2.57 -5.06 -12.13
C GLN A 459 3.56 -5.82 -11.26
N THR A 460 3.14 -6.31 -10.09
CA THR A 460 3.97 -7.21 -9.28
C THR A 460 4.25 -8.54 -10.02
N PHE A 461 3.34 -8.98 -10.90
CA PHE A 461 3.54 -10.13 -11.78
C PHE A 461 4.63 -9.92 -12.84
N ARG A 462 4.93 -8.68 -13.26
CA ARG A 462 5.91 -8.40 -14.33
C ARG A 462 7.31 -8.89 -14.01
N ILE A 463 7.67 -9.03 -12.74
CA ILE A 463 8.96 -9.59 -12.33
C ILE A 463 9.19 -11.00 -12.92
N MET A 464 8.13 -11.76 -13.19
CA MET A 464 8.22 -13.10 -13.76
C MET A 464 8.88 -13.11 -15.14
N ASP A 465 8.73 -12.02 -15.91
CA ASP A 465 9.30 -11.83 -17.23
C ASP A 465 10.79 -11.44 -17.18
N LEU A 466 11.27 -10.99 -16.01
CA LEU A 466 12.63 -10.46 -15.81
C LEU A 466 13.62 -11.52 -15.27
N LEU A 467 13.13 -12.70 -14.88
CA LEU A 467 13.89 -13.71 -14.15
C LEU A 467 14.08 -15.00 -14.94
N GLY A 468 15.29 -15.56 -14.84
CA GLY A 468 15.68 -16.85 -15.45
C GLY A 468 15.57 -18.06 -14.53
N CYS A 469 14.76 -17.99 -13.46
CA CYS A 469 14.66 -19.02 -12.41
C CYS A 469 13.26 -19.66 -12.35
N PRO A 470 13.07 -20.76 -11.59
CA PRO A 470 11.74 -21.26 -11.25
C PRO A 470 10.94 -20.18 -10.52
N ARG A 471 9.65 -20.00 -10.88
CA ARG A 471 8.80 -18.96 -10.30
C ARG A 471 7.41 -19.48 -10.01
N ARG A 472 6.96 -19.26 -8.78
CA ARG A 472 5.58 -19.47 -8.34
C ARG A 472 4.95 -18.13 -8.03
N TYR A 473 3.73 -17.92 -8.51
CA TYR A 473 2.96 -16.73 -8.18
C TYR A 473 1.68 -17.10 -7.44
N VAL A 474 1.26 -16.24 -6.52
CA VAL A 474 0.01 -16.34 -5.79
C VAL A 474 -0.71 -15.01 -5.78
N LEU A 475 -2.02 -15.06 -5.98
CA LEU A 475 -2.91 -13.92 -5.94
C LEU A 475 -3.93 -14.11 -4.83
N SER A 476 -3.84 -13.34 -3.75
CA SER A 476 -4.79 -13.41 -2.62
C SER A 476 -5.90 -12.37 -2.76
N SER A 477 -7.11 -12.70 -2.27
CA SER A 477 -8.23 -11.77 -2.30
C SER A 477 -8.06 -10.59 -1.29
N SER A 478 -8.71 -9.47 -1.63
CA SER A 478 -8.67 -8.17 -0.92
C SER A 478 -7.37 -7.37 -1.19
N GLY A 479 -7.11 -6.31 -0.43
CA GLY A 479 -6.13 -5.26 -0.77
C GLY A 479 -4.76 -5.41 -0.10
N HIS A 480 -3.84 -4.48 -0.39
CA HIS A 480 -2.40 -4.51 -0.05
C HIS A 480 -2.02 -5.17 1.28
N ILE A 481 -2.52 -4.67 2.42
CA ILE A 481 -2.17 -5.22 3.74
C ILE A 481 -2.89 -6.54 3.99
N LEU A 482 -4.19 -6.52 3.73
CA LEU A 482 -5.12 -7.54 4.18
C LEU A 482 -4.96 -8.83 3.36
N GLY A 483 -4.66 -8.74 2.07
CA GLY A 483 -4.33 -9.88 1.21
C GLY A 483 -3.02 -10.56 1.61
N ILE A 484 -2.03 -9.81 2.08
CA ILE A 484 -0.75 -10.35 2.55
C ILE A 484 -0.87 -10.89 3.99
N VAL A 485 -1.40 -10.08 4.91
CA VAL A 485 -1.65 -10.45 6.32
C VAL A 485 -2.99 -11.17 6.43
N ASN A 486 -3.01 -12.41 5.93
CA ASN A 486 -4.17 -13.27 5.88
C ASN A 486 -3.94 -14.54 6.71
N PRO A 487 -4.06 -14.50 8.06
CA PRO A 487 -3.85 -15.67 8.89
C PRO A 487 -4.88 -16.79 8.60
N PRO A 488 -4.49 -18.07 8.64
CA PRO A 488 -5.42 -19.18 8.50
C PRO A 488 -6.50 -19.15 9.60
N THR A 489 -7.79 -19.11 9.21
CA THR A 489 -8.92 -19.16 10.14
C THR A 489 -9.95 -20.21 9.72
N ARG A 490 -10.76 -20.68 10.68
CA ARG A 490 -11.93 -21.53 10.42
C ARG A 490 -13.19 -20.82 10.94
N PRO A 491 -14.19 -20.54 10.09
CA PRO A 491 -14.18 -20.72 8.63
C PRO A 491 -13.17 -19.79 7.92
N PRO A 492 -12.76 -20.12 6.67
CA PRO A 492 -11.97 -19.23 5.82
C PRO A 492 -12.64 -17.88 5.65
N LYS A 493 -11.86 -16.80 5.70
CA LYS A 493 -12.32 -15.42 5.44
C LYS A 493 -11.95 -14.92 4.04
N ARG A 494 -11.10 -15.66 3.32
CA ARG A 494 -10.48 -15.28 2.06
C ARG A 494 -10.27 -16.48 1.17
N GLU A 495 -9.73 -16.20 0.00
CA GLU A 495 -9.34 -17.16 -1.01
C GLU A 495 -8.09 -16.66 -1.72
N TYR A 496 -7.46 -17.54 -2.49
CA TYR A 496 -6.31 -17.22 -3.31
C TYR A 496 -6.28 -18.09 -4.57
N VAL A 497 -5.50 -17.67 -5.55
CA VAL A 497 -5.15 -18.42 -6.75
C VAL A 497 -3.64 -18.61 -6.75
N ALA A 498 -3.16 -19.85 -6.88
CA ALA A 498 -1.73 -20.17 -6.87
C ALA A 498 -1.35 -21.08 -8.04
N ALA A 499 -0.26 -20.76 -8.74
CA ALA A 499 0.27 -21.60 -9.81
C ALA A 499 1.73 -21.26 -10.16
N GLU A 500 2.45 -22.24 -10.69
CA GLU A 500 3.75 -22.02 -11.35
C GLU A 500 3.59 -21.13 -12.59
N VAL A 501 4.59 -20.28 -12.83
CA VAL A 501 4.65 -19.37 -13.99
C VAL A 501 5.56 -19.95 -15.06
N LYS A 502 5.02 -20.13 -16.26
CA LYS A 502 5.75 -20.58 -17.44
C LYS A 502 6.35 -19.38 -18.17
N ALA A 503 7.45 -19.60 -18.87
CA ALA A 503 8.05 -18.55 -19.68
C ALA A 503 7.05 -18.07 -20.76
N GLY A 504 6.84 -16.76 -20.84
CA GLY A 504 5.91 -16.14 -21.80
C GLY A 504 4.44 -16.12 -21.37
N ASP A 505 4.10 -16.56 -20.15
CA ASP A 505 2.74 -16.39 -19.62
C ASP A 505 2.40 -14.90 -19.46
N SER A 506 1.26 -14.46 -20.01
CA SER A 506 0.66 -13.20 -19.58
C SER A 506 0.00 -13.37 -18.19
N HIS A 507 -0.17 -12.28 -17.46
CA HIS A 507 -0.83 -12.33 -16.15
C HIS A 507 -2.29 -12.82 -16.26
N GLU A 508 -3.00 -12.52 -17.36
CA GLU A 508 -4.34 -13.05 -17.64
C GLU A 508 -4.32 -14.56 -17.91
N ALA A 509 -3.39 -15.03 -18.75
CA ALA A 509 -3.26 -16.45 -19.07
C ALA A 509 -2.91 -17.28 -17.82
N TRP A 510 -2.02 -16.73 -16.97
CA TRP A 510 -1.71 -17.33 -15.66
C TRP A 510 -2.94 -17.36 -14.75
N HIS A 511 -3.67 -16.25 -14.62
CA HIS A 511 -4.84 -16.15 -13.74
C HIS A 511 -5.96 -17.09 -14.17
N HIS A 512 -6.23 -17.23 -15.47
CA HIS A 512 -7.25 -18.15 -15.98
C HIS A 512 -6.94 -19.63 -15.75
N ARG A 513 -5.66 -19.99 -15.67
CA ARG A 513 -5.22 -21.37 -15.43
C ARG A 513 -5.15 -21.73 -13.95
N GLY A 514 -4.96 -20.73 -13.09
CA GLY A 514 -4.88 -20.94 -11.65
C GLY A 514 -6.19 -21.45 -11.06
N THR A 515 -6.08 -22.35 -10.08
CA THR A 515 -7.25 -22.83 -9.33
C THR A 515 -7.47 -21.94 -8.12
N ARG A 516 -8.73 -21.55 -7.87
CA ARG A 516 -9.10 -20.74 -6.71
C ARG A 516 -9.31 -21.65 -5.50
N GLU A 517 -8.61 -21.36 -4.42
CA GLU A 517 -8.61 -22.11 -3.17
C GLU A 517 -9.11 -21.23 -2.03
N ALA A 518 -10.00 -21.77 -1.19
CA ALA A 518 -10.49 -21.08 -0.01
C ALA A 518 -9.45 -21.14 1.12
N GLY A 519 -9.18 -20.01 1.78
CA GLY A 519 -8.28 -19.94 2.93
C GLY A 519 -7.17 -18.92 2.79
N SER A 520 -6.07 -19.22 3.47
CA SER A 520 -4.86 -18.41 3.50
C SER A 520 -3.81 -19.00 2.58
N TRP A 521 -3.21 -18.15 1.74
CA TRP A 521 -2.07 -18.53 0.92
C TRP A 521 -0.83 -18.88 1.75
N TRP A 522 -0.79 -18.56 3.05
CA TRP A 522 0.32 -18.95 3.92
C TRP A 522 0.50 -20.48 3.94
N GLY A 523 -0.59 -21.25 3.81
CA GLY A 523 -0.52 -22.70 3.70
C GLY A 523 0.19 -23.18 2.43
N ASP A 524 -0.11 -22.55 1.29
CA ASP A 524 0.58 -22.82 0.02
C ASP A 524 2.07 -22.46 0.09
N TRP A 525 2.39 -21.29 0.68
CA TRP A 525 3.76 -20.86 0.86
C TRP A 525 4.57 -21.83 1.73
N MET A 526 4.00 -22.33 2.82
CA MET A 526 4.66 -23.33 3.67
C MET A 526 4.86 -24.66 2.96
N ALA A 527 3.92 -25.09 2.11
CA ALA A 527 4.08 -26.28 1.29
C ALA A 527 5.23 -26.13 0.27
N TRP A 528 5.46 -24.91 -0.24
CA TRP A 528 6.56 -24.59 -1.14
C TRP A 528 7.92 -24.42 -0.43
N LEU A 529 7.93 -23.79 0.75
CA LEU A 529 9.14 -23.37 1.45
C LEU A 529 9.75 -24.50 2.30
N LYS A 530 8.96 -25.18 3.13
CA LYS A 530 9.49 -26.18 4.10
C LYS A 530 10.37 -27.27 3.49
N PRO A 531 10.06 -27.83 2.31
CA PRO A 531 10.93 -28.83 1.69
C PRO A 531 12.34 -28.32 1.35
N ARG A 532 12.56 -27.00 1.37
CA ARG A 532 13.81 -26.33 1.01
C ARG A 532 14.66 -25.97 2.24
N CYS A 533 14.09 -25.88 3.43
CA CYS A 533 14.78 -25.41 4.64
C CYS A 533 15.73 -26.42 5.32
N GLY A 534 16.07 -27.50 4.62
CA GLY A 534 16.93 -28.56 5.15
C GLY A 534 16.28 -29.42 6.26
N PRO A 535 17.08 -30.24 6.94
CA PRO A 535 16.58 -31.14 7.99
C PRO A 535 16.23 -30.40 9.29
N LEU A 536 15.48 -31.07 10.17
CA LEU A 536 15.25 -30.58 11.52
C LEU A 536 16.54 -30.65 12.37
N VAL A 537 16.83 -29.58 13.08
CA VAL A 537 17.95 -29.44 14.04
C VAL A 537 17.39 -28.98 15.40
N ASP A 538 18.17 -29.08 16.46
CA ASP A 538 17.79 -28.48 17.74
C ASP A 538 17.67 -26.96 17.58
N ALA A 539 16.68 -26.37 18.23
CA ALA A 539 16.42 -24.93 18.14
C ALA A 539 17.67 -24.14 18.60
N PRO A 540 18.17 -23.20 17.77
CA PRO A 540 19.33 -22.41 18.14
C PRO A 540 19.01 -21.50 19.33
N ALA A 541 20.05 -21.11 20.08
CA ALA A 541 19.91 -20.06 21.07
C ALA A 541 19.58 -18.72 20.38
N VAL A 542 18.71 -17.92 20.99
CA VAL A 542 18.28 -16.65 20.39
C VAL A 542 19.41 -15.64 20.25
N ALA A 543 20.42 -15.73 21.11
CA ALA A 543 21.62 -14.93 21.04
C ALA A 543 22.85 -15.81 21.30
N GLY A 544 24.02 -15.34 20.90
CA GLY A 544 25.29 -16.03 21.12
C GLY A 544 26.42 -15.04 21.41
N ASP A 545 27.63 -15.54 21.65
CA ASP A 545 28.77 -14.69 22.06
C ASP A 545 29.11 -13.61 21.02
N LYS A 546 29.00 -13.94 19.72
CA LYS A 546 29.24 -13.00 18.62
C LYS A 546 28.08 -12.00 18.42
N PHE A 547 26.86 -12.41 18.75
CA PHE A 547 25.64 -11.63 18.60
C PHE A 547 24.84 -11.69 19.91
N PRO A 548 25.26 -10.89 20.92
CA PRO A 548 24.60 -10.90 22.21
C PRO A 548 23.19 -10.31 22.12
N ALA A 549 22.32 -10.67 23.06
CA ALA A 549 21.02 -10.04 23.20
C ALA A 549 21.20 -8.58 23.65
N LEU A 550 20.88 -7.63 22.76
CA LEU A 550 21.02 -6.19 23.02
C LEU A 550 19.79 -5.64 23.76
N ASP A 551 18.61 -6.08 23.36
CA ASP A 551 17.31 -5.71 23.92
C ASP A 551 16.27 -6.81 23.64
N ASP A 552 15.16 -6.81 24.37
CA ASP A 552 14.00 -7.63 24.04
C ASP A 552 13.30 -7.10 22.79
N ALA A 553 12.70 -8.00 22.01
CA ALA A 553 11.76 -7.61 20.96
C ALA A 553 10.60 -6.80 21.59
N PRO A 554 10.10 -5.74 20.94
CA PRO A 554 10.29 -5.37 19.54
C PRO A 554 11.47 -4.41 19.25
N GLY A 555 12.40 -4.25 20.20
CA GLY A 555 13.57 -3.38 20.05
C GLY A 555 13.28 -1.90 20.34
N ARG A 556 14.23 -1.01 20.02
CA ARG A 556 14.14 0.42 20.34
C ARG A 556 13.73 1.26 19.14
N TYR A 557 14.20 0.91 17.93
CA TYR A 557 13.95 1.69 16.72
C TYR A 557 12.47 1.78 16.34
N VAL A 558 11.70 0.74 16.66
CA VAL A 558 10.25 0.72 16.43
C VAL A 558 9.49 1.79 17.23
N HIS A 559 10.07 2.30 18.32
CA HIS A 559 9.45 3.33 19.15
C HIS A 559 9.80 4.76 18.71
N GLU A 560 10.73 4.93 17.77
CA GLU A 560 11.10 6.25 17.26
C GLU A 560 9.96 6.88 16.43
N ARG A 561 9.77 8.20 16.58
CA ARG A 561 8.67 8.97 15.98
C ARG A 561 9.17 10.04 15.03
#